data_AF-A0A970J7X4-F1
#
_entry.id   AF-A0A970J7X4-F1
#
_cell.length_a   1.000
_cell.length_b   1.000
_cell.length_c   1.000
_cell.angle_alpha   90.00
_cell.angle_beta   90.00
_cell.angle_gamma   90.00
#
_symmetry.space_group_name_H-M   'P 1'
#
loop_
_entity.id
_entity.type
_entity.pdbx_description
1 polymer ?
#
loop_
_entity_poly.entity_id
_entity_poly.type
_entity_poly.pdbx_seq_one_letter_code
_entity_poly.pdbx_strand_id
1 'polypeptide(L)'
;MNYIEVTVLTTTEASEAVSYILEDEGASGIAIEDPSDFVINNKKEVDWDYVEPELIEAIGDDVKVKGYFIEKYFSDDLLHRIKSRVDCLTQHGLDKGRGDILTKVMKEEDWATS
;
A
#
# COMPACT_ATOMS: atom_id res chain seq x y z
N MET A 1 -13.21 -4.25 -14.94
CA MET A 1 -12.42 -5.00 -13.95
C MET A 1 -12.36 -4.23 -12.64
N ASN A 2 -12.72 -4.91 -11.55
CA ASN A 2 -12.46 -4.41 -10.20
C ASN A 2 -11.03 -4.76 -9.81
N TYR A 3 -10.37 -3.83 -9.15
CA TYR A 3 -9.04 -4.00 -8.59
C TYR A 3 -9.11 -3.95 -7.08
N ILE A 4 -8.16 -4.58 -6.42
CA ILE A 4 -7.94 -4.46 -4.99
C ILE A 4 -6.61 -3.76 -4.81
N GLU A 5 -6.68 -2.57 -4.26
CA GLU A 5 -5.52 -1.81 -3.82
C GLU A 5 -5.11 -2.34 -2.44
N VAL A 6 -3.90 -2.87 -2.35
CA VAL A 6 -3.26 -3.28 -1.10
C VAL A 6 -2.25 -2.21 -0.73
N THR A 7 -2.52 -1.46 0.33
CA THR A 7 -1.60 -0.46 0.86
C THR A 7 -0.89 -1.01 2.08
N VAL A 8 0.44 -0.98 2.07
CA VAL A 8 1.28 -1.35 3.21
C VAL A 8 1.94 -0.10 3.76
N LEU A 9 1.72 0.16 5.05
CA LEU A 9 2.38 1.25 5.78
C LEU A 9 3.70 0.74 6.33
N THR A 10 4.79 1.37 5.89
CA THR A 10 6.15 0.94 6.21
C THR A 10 7.09 2.14 6.29
N THR A 11 8.34 1.92 6.67
CA THR A 11 9.38 2.96 6.61
C THR A 11 9.97 3.09 5.20
N THR A 12 10.68 4.19 4.94
CA THR A 12 11.45 4.39 3.70
C THR A 12 12.51 3.31 3.49
N GLU A 13 13.06 2.72 4.54
CA GLU A 13 14.06 1.66 4.44
C GLU A 13 13.44 0.35 3.93
N ALA A 14 12.24 0.02 4.40
CA ALA A 14 11.54 -1.20 4.03
C ALA A 14 10.60 -1.04 2.83
N SER A 15 10.36 0.18 2.33
CA SER A 15 9.44 0.45 1.22
C SER A 15 9.80 -0.30 -0.07
N GLU A 16 11.08 -0.34 -0.40
CA GLU A 16 11.61 -1.08 -1.56
C GLU A 16 11.47 -2.60 -1.39
N ALA A 17 11.62 -3.11 -0.16
CA ALA A 17 11.44 -4.53 0.10
C ALA A 17 9.95 -4.92 0.01
N VAL A 18 9.07 -4.06 0.50
CA VAL A 18 7.63 -4.24 0.43
C VAL A 18 7.11 -4.14 -1.00
N SER A 19 7.63 -3.20 -1.81
CA SER A 19 7.25 -3.09 -3.22
C SER A 19 7.59 -4.38 -3.97
N TYR A 20 8.80 -4.90 -3.75
CA TYR A 20 9.21 -6.18 -4.32
C TYR A 20 8.31 -7.35 -3.90
N ILE A 21 7.91 -7.42 -2.62
CA ILE A 21 6.95 -8.45 -2.15
C ILE A 21 5.64 -8.37 -2.92
N LEU A 22 5.09 -7.16 -3.10
CA LEU A 22 3.82 -6.99 -3.82
C LEU A 22 3.96 -7.39 -5.29
N GLU A 23 5.09 -7.06 -5.94
CA GLU A 23 5.37 -7.44 -7.32
C GLU A 23 5.40 -8.96 -7.48
N ASP A 24 6.15 -9.63 -6.61
CA ASP A 24 6.37 -11.07 -6.61
C ASP A 24 5.08 -11.85 -6.32
N GLU A 25 4.18 -11.29 -5.50
CA GLU A 25 2.84 -11.84 -5.24
C GLU A 25 1.83 -11.56 -6.39
N GLY A 26 2.24 -10.83 -7.42
CA GLY A 26 1.46 -10.63 -8.65
C GLY A 26 0.71 -9.30 -8.73
N ALA A 27 1.21 -8.24 -8.08
CA ALA A 27 0.69 -6.90 -8.29
C ALA A 27 0.86 -6.49 -9.76
N SER A 28 -0.21 -5.97 -10.36
CA SER A 28 -0.18 -5.45 -11.73
C SER A 28 0.48 -4.07 -11.83
N GLY A 29 0.65 -3.40 -10.69
CA GLY A 29 1.29 -2.10 -10.58
C GLY A 29 1.60 -1.79 -9.13
N ILE A 30 2.67 -1.01 -8.90
CA ILE A 30 3.09 -0.59 -7.58
C ILE A 30 3.28 0.93 -7.57
N ALA A 31 2.82 1.58 -6.51
CA ALA A 31 3.05 2.98 -6.24
C ALA A 31 3.62 3.13 -4.83
N ILE A 32 4.69 3.92 -4.70
CA ILE A 32 5.31 4.23 -3.41
C ILE A 32 5.07 5.71 -3.14
N GLU A 33 4.41 6.02 -2.02
CA GLU A 33 4.17 7.38 -1.55
C GLU A 33 4.98 7.60 -0.26
N ASP A 34 6.08 8.34 -0.38
CA ASP A 34 6.90 8.73 0.76
C ASP A 34 6.50 10.16 1.20
N PRO A 35 6.04 10.37 2.46
CA PRO A 35 5.64 11.69 2.93
C PRO A 35 6.81 12.67 3.01
N SER A 36 8.06 12.22 3.21
CA SER A 36 9.24 13.08 3.17
C SER A 36 9.48 13.67 1.77
N ASP A 37 9.15 12.92 0.72
CA ASP A 37 9.15 13.41 -0.66
C ASP A 37 7.94 14.34 -0.93
N PHE A 38 6.80 14.02 -0.31
CA PHE A 38 5.53 14.74 -0.46
C PHE A 38 5.57 16.19 0.07
N VAL A 39 6.32 16.46 1.15
CA VAL A 39 6.53 17.80 1.72
C VAL A 39 7.16 18.76 0.70
N ILE A 40 7.91 18.23 -0.26
CA ILE A 40 8.62 19.03 -1.27
C ILE A 40 7.72 19.30 -2.49
N ASN A 41 6.76 18.43 -2.81
CA ASN A 41 6.09 18.44 -4.12
C ASN A 41 4.55 18.67 -4.14
N ASN A 42 3.80 18.41 -3.06
CA ASN A 42 2.34 18.26 -3.17
C ASN A 42 1.49 19.23 -2.33
N LYS A 43 1.41 20.47 -2.83
CA LYS A 43 0.28 21.39 -2.58
C LYS A 43 -0.89 21.16 -3.55
N LYS A 44 -0.90 20.05 -4.30
CA LYS A 44 -1.85 19.76 -5.36
C LYS A 44 -2.28 18.29 -5.28
N GLU A 45 -3.59 18.09 -5.18
CA GLU A 45 -4.30 16.88 -5.65
C GLU A 45 -3.94 15.55 -4.98
N VAL A 46 -4.43 15.33 -3.75
CA VAL A 46 -4.85 13.98 -3.36
C VAL A 46 -6.23 14.10 -2.73
N ASP A 47 -7.19 13.35 -3.28
CA ASP A 47 -8.56 13.24 -2.79
C ASP A 47 -8.56 12.32 -1.56
N TRP A 48 -8.59 12.93 -0.37
CA TRP A 48 -8.58 12.24 0.94
C TRP A 48 -9.97 11.75 1.38
N ASP A 49 -10.97 11.77 0.50
CA ASP A 49 -12.38 11.60 0.87
C ASP A 49 -12.81 10.15 1.13
N TYR A 50 -11.98 9.17 0.79
CA TYR A 50 -12.31 7.73 0.88
C TYR A 50 -11.57 6.93 1.96
N VAL A 51 -10.81 7.60 2.82
CA VAL A 51 -10.09 6.95 3.92
C VAL A 51 -10.92 7.10 5.19
N GLU A 52 -11.25 5.99 5.87
CA GLU A 52 -11.91 6.06 7.18
C GLU A 52 -11.08 6.95 8.12
N PRO A 53 -11.70 7.87 8.88
CA PRO A 53 -10.98 8.88 9.66
C PRO A 53 -10.02 8.28 10.70
N GLU A 54 -10.33 7.10 11.25
CA GLU A 54 -9.41 6.37 12.14
C GLU A 54 -8.14 5.89 11.43
N LEU A 55 -8.24 5.64 10.13
CA LEU A 55 -7.09 5.28 9.31
C LEU A 55 -6.22 6.49 8.99
N ILE A 56 -6.81 7.70 8.93
CA ILE A 56 -6.13 8.99 8.74
C ILE A 56 -5.28 9.38 9.96
N GLU A 57 -5.78 9.16 11.18
CA GLU A 57 -5.03 9.43 12.42
C GLU A 57 -3.83 8.50 12.62
N ALA A 58 -3.86 7.36 11.93
CA ALA A 58 -2.81 6.36 11.87
C ALA A 58 -1.68 6.71 10.87
N ILE A 59 -1.90 7.72 10.01
CA ILE A 59 -0.98 8.14 8.93
C ILE A 59 0.00 9.16 9.52
N GLY A 60 0.99 8.65 10.25
CA GLY A 60 2.16 9.43 10.61
C GLY A 60 3.07 9.69 9.40
N ASP A 61 4.34 9.97 9.69
CA ASP A 61 5.47 10.15 8.77
C ASP A 61 5.84 8.87 7.97
N ASP A 62 4.94 7.88 7.90
CA ASP A 62 5.18 6.55 7.35
C ASP A 62 4.98 6.51 5.82
N VAL A 63 5.82 5.73 5.14
CA VAL A 63 5.77 5.48 3.69
C VAL A 63 4.66 4.51 3.34
N LYS A 64 3.93 4.80 2.26
CA LYS A 64 2.86 3.93 1.77
C LYS A 64 3.30 3.23 0.51
N VAL A 65 3.25 1.90 0.52
CA VAL A 65 3.48 1.10 -0.68
C VAL A 65 2.15 0.48 -1.10
N LYS A 66 1.64 0.89 -2.26
CA LYS A 66 0.36 0.45 -2.83
C LYS A 66 0.61 -0.55 -3.95
N GLY A 67 0.01 -1.72 -3.89
CA GLY A 67 0.00 -2.73 -4.93
C GLY A 67 -1.41 -2.95 -5.47
N TYR A 68 -1.57 -3.00 -6.79
CA TYR A 68 -2.87 -3.18 -7.44
C TYR A 68 -3.05 -4.62 -7.93
N PHE A 69 -4.01 -5.33 -7.37
CA PHE A 69 -4.33 -6.72 -7.73
C PHE A 69 -5.68 -6.79 -8.43
N ILE A 70 -5.85 -7.74 -9.34
CA ILE A 70 -7.16 -7.98 -9.97
C ILE A 70 -8.03 -8.72 -8.94
N GLU A 71 -9.21 -8.17 -8.60
CA GLU A 71 -10.13 -8.74 -7.59
C GLU A 71 -10.39 -10.23 -7.83
N LYS A 72 -10.56 -10.63 -9.09
CA LYS A 72 -10.79 -12.02 -9.50
C LYS A 72 -9.71 -13.00 -9.04
N TYR A 73 -8.46 -12.55 -8.93
CA TYR A 73 -7.31 -13.37 -8.53
C TYR A 73 -6.86 -13.08 -7.09
N PHE A 74 -7.46 -12.07 -6.45
CA PHE A 74 -7.17 -11.75 -5.07
C PHE A 74 -7.90 -12.74 -4.15
N SER A 75 -7.21 -13.19 -3.10
CA SER A 75 -7.75 -14.16 -2.15
C SER A 75 -7.21 -13.86 -0.76
N ASP A 76 -7.93 -14.30 0.28
CA ASP A 76 -7.47 -14.11 1.67
C ASP A 76 -6.09 -14.76 1.92
N ASP A 77 -5.81 -15.87 1.24
CA ASP A 77 -4.51 -16.54 1.29
C ASP A 77 -3.37 -15.66 0.73
N LEU A 78 -3.63 -14.90 -0.34
CA LEU A 78 -2.68 -13.93 -0.89
C LEU A 78 -2.39 -12.82 0.12
N LEU A 79 -3.44 -12.28 0.75
CA LEU A 79 -3.30 -11.26 1.79
C LEU A 79 -2.49 -11.80 2.98
N HIS A 80 -2.73 -13.04 3.39
CA HIS A 80 -1.98 -13.69 4.46
C HIS A 80 -0.51 -13.89 4.10
N ARG A 81 -0.21 -14.27 2.85
CA ARG A 81 1.17 -14.39 2.34
C ARG A 81 1.88 -13.05 2.35
N ILE A 82 1.27 -11.99 1.81
CA ILE A 82 1.84 -10.63 1.84
C ILE A 82 2.13 -10.23 3.29
N LYS A 83 1.17 -10.41 4.20
CA LYS A 83 1.35 -10.11 5.63
C LYS A 83 2.51 -10.87 6.25
N SER A 84 2.59 -12.17 6.03
CA SER A 84 3.68 -13.00 6.55
C SER A 84 5.04 -12.57 6.00
N ARG A 85 5.12 -12.16 4.73
CA ARG A 85 6.37 -11.70 4.11
C ARG A 85 6.80 -10.34 4.63
N VAL A 86 5.86 -9.40 4.77
CA VAL A 86 6.12 -8.09 5.39
C VAL A 86 6.58 -8.25 6.84
N ASP A 87 5.99 -9.17 7.60
CA ASP A 87 6.44 -9.47 8.96
C ASP A 87 7.85 -10.06 9.01
N CYS A 88 8.18 -10.92 8.04
CA CYS A 88 9.50 -11.53 7.89
C CYS A 88 10.62 -10.51 7.65
N LEU A 89 10.32 -9.31 7.11
CA LEU A 89 11.32 -8.25 6.92
C LEU A 89 12.05 -7.90 8.22
N THR A 90 11.37 -7.94 9.36
CA THR A 90 11.97 -7.73 10.68
C THR A 90 13.04 -8.77 11.02
N GLN A 91 12.90 -10.00 10.53
CA GLN A 91 13.88 -11.08 10.73
C GLN A 91 15.15 -10.84 9.92
N HIS A 92 15.04 -10.08 8.83
CA HIS A 92 16.16 -9.68 7.99
C HIS A 92 16.82 -8.37 8.44
N GLY A 93 16.37 -7.80 9.57
CA GLY A 93 16.90 -6.55 10.12
C GLY A 93 16.39 -5.30 9.42
N LEU A 94 15.33 -5.40 8.60
CA LEU A 94 14.64 -4.26 8.00
C LEU A 94 13.52 -3.81 8.93
N ASP A 95 13.54 -2.53 9.31
CA ASP A 95 12.48 -1.98 10.14
C ASP A 95 11.24 -1.72 9.29
N LYS A 96 10.24 -2.59 9.39
CA LYS A 96 8.95 -2.43 8.70
C LYS A 96 8.09 -1.29 9.26
N GLY A 97 8.53 -0.59 10.31
CA GLY A 97 7.73 0.38 11.04
C GLY A 97 6.46 -0.24 11.60
N ARG A 98 5.31 0.37 11.30
CA ARG A 98 3.99 -0.18 11.63
C ARG A 98 3.72 -1.52 10.96
N GLY A 99 4.07 -1.67 9.68
CA GLY A 99 3.81 -2.88 8.91
C GLY A 99 2.32 -3.21 8.77
N ASP A 100 1.46 -2.20 8.89
CA ASP A 100 0.01 -2.34 8.75
C ASP A 100 -0.35 -2.51 7.28
N ILE A 101 -1.29 -3.41 7.01
CA ILE A 101 -1.77 -3.72 5.65
C ILE A 101 -3.23 -3.37 5.56
N LEU A 102 -3.56 -2.59 4.54
CA LEU A 102 -4.87 -2.04 4.26
C LEU A 102 -5.30 -2.52 2.88
N THR A 103 -6.56 -2.91 2.73
CA THR A 103 -7.09 -3.38 1.45
C THR A 103 -8.31 -2.56 1.08
N LYS A 104 -8.31 -1.97 -0.11
CA LYS A 104 -9.41 -1.18 -0.65
C LYS A 104 -9.86 -1.78 -1.98
N VAL A 105 -11.16 -2.03 -2.13
CA VAL A 105 -11.74 -2.47 -3.40
C VAL A 105 -12.00 -1.25 -4.27
N MET A 106 -11.30 -1.18 -5.41
CA MET A 106 -11.43 -0.16 -6.44
C MET A 106 -12.37 -0.69 -7.53
N LYS A 107 -13.56 -0.09 -7.64
CA LYS A 107 -14.50 -0.40 -8.71
C LYS A 107 -14.21 0.48 -9.92
N GLU A 108 -14.41 -0.07 -11.11
CA GLU A 108 -14.08 0.56 -12.38
C GLU A 108 -14.81 1.89 -12.65
N GLU A 109 -15.90 2.18 -11.93
CA GLU A 109 -16.61 3.47 -12.01
C GLU A 109 -15.80 4.66 -11.45
N ASP A 110 -14.84 4.42 -10.55
CA ASP A 110 -13.95 5.46 -9.98
C ASP A 110 -12.75 5.80 -10.88
N TRP A 111 -12.38 4.91 -11.81
CA TRP A 111 -11.22 5.11 -12.68
C TRP A 111 -11.52 6.00 -13.89
N ALA A 112 -12.80 6.18 -14.22
CA ALA A 112 -13.25 6.87 -15.43
C ALA A 112 -13.57 8.37 -15.23
N THR A 113 -13.38 8.91 -14.02
CA THR A 113 -13.64 10.34 -13.76
C THR A 113 -12.38 11.03 -13.23
N SER A 114 -11.40 11.25 -14.12
CA SER A 114 -10.46 12.37 -14.02
C SER A 114 -9.96 12.79 -15.40
#